data_AF-A0A7J8E673-F1
#
_entry.id   AF-A0A7J8E673-F1
#
_cell.length_a   1.000
_cell.length_b   1.000
_cell.length_c   1.000
_cell.angle_alpha   90.00
_cell.angle_beta   90.00
_cell.angle_gamma   90.00
#
_symmetry.space_group_name_H-M   'P 1'
#
loop_
_entity.id
_entity.type
_entity.pdbx_description
1 polymer ?
#
loop_
_entity_poly.entity_id
_entity_poly.type
_entity_poly.pdbx_seq_one_letter_code
_entity_poly.pdbx_strand_id
1 'polypeptide(L)'
;MELSEFVQKGFQMLADPGSFDFNTFTLLLRATFQSLLDAQADEAVLDHPDLKHIDPVVLKHCHAAAATYILEAGKQRADKSTIRTLIPDPTQRLALVATWNNYRT
;
A
#
# COMPACT_ATOMS: atom_id res chain seq x y z
N MET A 1 -14.61 7.24 -5.42
CA MET A 1 -13.78 6.20 -6.07
C MET A 1 -14.40 4.86 -5.79
N GLU A 2 -14.82 4.13 -6.82
CA GLU A 2 -15.26 2.73 -6.68
C GLU A 2 -14.05 1.82 -6.92
N LEU A 3 -13.61 1.15 -5.86
CA LEU A 3 -12.54 0.15 -5.93
C LEU A 3 -13.14 -1.24 -6.05
N SER A 4 -12.51 -2.15 -6.79
CA SER A 4 -12.93 -3.55 -6.81
C SER A 4 -12.81 -4.19 -5.43
N GLU A 5 -13.62 -5.20 -5.14
CA GLU A 5 -13.53 -5.93 -3.86
C GLU A 5 -12.14 -6.50 -3.60
N PHE A 6 -11.43 -6.90 -4.66
CA PHE A 6 -10.05 -7.37 -4.57
C PHE A 6 -9.13 -6.29 -3.99
N VAL A 7 -9.23 -5.06 -4.50
CA VAL A 7 -8.41 -3.94 -4.03
C VAL A 7 -8.81 -3.54 -2.62
N GLN A 8 -10.11 -3.50 -2.31
CA GLN A 8 -10.58 -3.17 -0.97
C GLN A 8 -10.10 -4.18 0.07
N LYS A 9 -10.23 -5.48 -0.21
CA LYS A 9 -9.79 -6.55 0.71
C LYS A 9 -8.27 -6.55 0.91
N GLY A 10 -7.49 -6.42 -0.16
CA GLY A 10 -6.03 -6.36 -0.04
C GLY A 10 -5.55 -5.13 0.72
N PHE A 11 -6.19 -3.97 0.51
CA PHE A 11 -5.85 -2.76 1.25
C PHE A 11 -6.32 -2.81 2.72
N GLN A 12 -7.46 -3.46 3.00
CA GLN A 12 -7.91 -3.72 4.37
C GLN A 12 -6.97 -4.67 5.13
N MET A 13 -6.47 -5.73 4.48
CA MET A 13 -5.46 -6.62 5.06
C MET A 13 -4.16 -5.87 5.34
N LEU A 14 -3.71 -5.03 4.40
CA LEU A 14 -2.55 -4.17 4.61
C LEU A 14 -2.73 -3.24 5.82
N ALA A 15 -3.95 -2.73 6.03
CA ALA A 15 -4.28 -1.84 7.14
C ALA A 15 -4.62 -2.56 8.46
N ASP A 16 -4.60 -3.89 8.46
CA ASP A 16 -4.90 -4.69 9.64
C ASP A 16 -3.64 -4.87 10.50
N PRO A 17 -3.60 -4.32 11.73
CA PRO A 17 -2.45 -4.47 12.62
C PRO A 17 -2.21 -5.92 13.07
N GLY A 18 -3.19 -6.82 12.91
CA GLY A 18 -3.00 -8.26 13.13
C GLY A 18 -2.18 -8.94 12.03
N SER A 19 -2.17 -8.37 10.83
CA SER A 19 -1.49 -8.91 9.64
C SER A 19 -0.21 -8.15 9.29
N PHE A 20 -0.21 -6.82 9.48
CA PHE A 20 0.91 -5.92 9.19
C PHE A 20 1.14 -4.98 10.36
N ASP A 21 2.32 -5.05 10.97
CA ASP A 21 2.75 -4.01 11.90
C ASP A 21 3.03 -2.68 11.16
N PHE A 22 3.29 -1.60 11.90
CA PHE A 22 3.55 -0.30 11.31
C PHE A 22 4.77 -0.29 10.36
N ASN A 23 5.80 -1.09 10.67
CA ASN A 23 7.04 -1.12 9.89
C ASN A 23 6.83 -1.82 8.56
N THR A 24 6.24 -3.01 8.59
CA THR A 24 5.86 -3.80 7.41
C THR A 24 4.84 -3.08 6.53
N PHE A 25 3.85 -2.41 7.12
CA PHE A 25 2.93 -1.53 6.41
C PHE A 25 3.68 -0.43 5.64
N THR A 26 4.53 0.32 6.34
CA THR A 26 5.27 1.44 5.75
C THR A 26 6.23 0.96 4.68
N LEU A 27 6.87 -0.19 4.91
CA LEU A 27 7.80 -0.81 4.00
C LEU A 27 7.08 -1.26 2.72
N LEU A 28 6.00 -2.04 2.84
CA LEU A 28 5.23 -2.51 1.68
C LEU A 28 4.64 -1.33 0.91
N LEU A 29 4.17 -0.29 1.60
CA LEU A 29 3.64 0.88 0.94
C LEU A 29 4.72 1.60 0.12
N ARG A 30 5.88 1.90 0.73
CA ARG A 30 7.01 2.58 0.04
C ARG A 30 7.47 1.77 -1.15
N ALA A 31 7.63 0.48 -0.94
CA ALA A 31 7.94 -0.52 -1.93
C ALA A 31 6.97 -0.51 -3.12
N THR A 32 5.67 -0.49 -2.84
CA THR A 32 4.62 -0.44 -3.88
C THR A 32 4.76 0.82 -4.73
N PHE A 33 4.93 1.99 -4.10
CA PHE A 33 5.21 3.23 -4.83
C PHE A 33 6.48 3.14 -5.68
N GLN A 34 7.52 2.52 -5.15
CA GLN A 34 8.78 2.34 -5.88
C GLN A 34 8.61 1.39 -7.08
N SER A 35 7.85 0.29 -6.94
CA SER A 35 7.55 -0.64 -8.03
C SER A 35 6.75 0.00 -9.17
N LEU A 36 5.93 1.01 -8.86
CA LEU A 36 5.22 1.81 -9.87
C LEU A 36 6.14 2.76 -10.65
N LEU A 37 7.31 3.10 -10.09
CA LEU A 37 8.32 3.95 -10.74
C LEU A 37 9.39 3.12 -11.45
N ASP A 38 9.73 1.97 -10.89
CA ASP A 38 10.76 1.05 -11.38
C ASP A 38 10.25 -0.40 -11.28
N ALA A 39 10.02 -1.03 -12.44
CA ALA A 39 9.54 -2.40 -12.52
C ALA A 39 10.49 -3.42 -11.87
N GLN A 40 11.79 -3.12 -11.75
CA GLN A 40 12.75 -4.00 -11.07
C GLN A 40 12.57 -3.98 -9.54
N ALA A 41 11.92 -2.96 -8.98
CA ALA A 41 11.66 -2.88 -7.56
C ALA A 41 10.54 -3.81 -7.09
N ASP A 42 9.74 -4.39 -8.00
CA ASP A 42 8.63 -5.27 -7.63
C ASP A 42 9.11 -6.59 -7.00
N GLU A 43 10.10 -7.26 -7.60
CA GLU A 43 10.67 -8.49 -7.06
C GLU A 43 11.45 -8.26 -5.75
N ALA A 44 12.23 -7.17 -5.68
CA ALA A 44 13.04 -6.84 -4.52
C ALA A 44 12.23 -6.61 -3.23
N VAL A 45 10.96 -6.24 -3.38
CA VAL A 45 10.04 -5.93 -2.28
C VAL A 45 9.54 -7.20 -1.61
N LEU A 46 9.18 -8.20 -2.42
CA LEU A 46 8.64 -9.46 -1.91
C LEU A 46 9.71 -10.28 -1.17
N ASP A 47 10.99 -10.04 -1.47
CA ASP A 47 12.13 -10.71 -0.84
C ASP A 47 12.69 -10.01 0.41
N HIS A 48 12.07 -8.89 0.85
CA HIS A 48 12.57 -8.13 1.99
C HIS A 48 12.54 -8.97 3.28
N PRO A 49 13.64 -9.01 4.07
CA PRO A 49 13.73 -9.83 5.29
C PRO A 49 12.61 -9.54 6.29
N ASP A 50 12.24 -8.26 6.43
CA ASP A 50 11.17 -7.82 7.33
C ASP A 50 9.77 -8.29 6.90
N LEU A 51 9.58 -8.75 5.65
CA LEU A 51 8.30 -9.27 5.15
C LEU A 51 8.21 -10.79 5.16
N LYS A 52 9.32 -11.50 5.47
CA LYS A 52 9.39 -12.98 5.40
C LYS A 52 8.43 -13.71 6.34
N HIS A 53 7.93 -13.04 7.37
CA HIS A 53 6.98 -13.62 8.31
C HIS A 53 5.52 -13.53 7.83
N ILE A 54 5.25 -12.76 6.78
CA ILE A 54 3.93 -12.62 6.17
C ILE A 54 3.79 -13.68 5.07
N ASP A 55 2.60 -14.27 4.95
CA ASP A 55 2.30 -15.22 3.88
C ASP A 55 2.57 -14.58 2.50
N PRO A 56 3.40 -15.17 1.62
CA PRO A 56 3.70 -14.64 0.30
C PRO A 56 2.47 -14.35 -0.57
N VAL A 57 1.39 -15.12 -0.40
CA VAL A 57 0.12 -14.91 -1.10
C VAL A 57 -0.56 -13.64 -0.61
N VAL A 58 -0.60 -13.43 0.72
CA VAL A 58 -1.14 -12.20 1.34
C VAL A 58 -0.29 -11.00 0.93
N LEU A 59 1.03 -11.14 0.96
CA LEU A 59 1.97 -10.07 0.60
C LEU A 59 1.77 -9.61 -0.85
N LYS A 60 1.73 -10.55 -1.81
CA LYS A 60 1.46 -10.27 -3.22
C LYS A 60 0.10 -9.65 -3.44
N HIS A 61 -0.92 -10.15 -2.75
CA HIS A 61 -2.27 -9.59 -2.84
C HIS A 61 -2.33 -8.14 -2.34
N CYS A 62 -1.74 -7.87 -1.16
CA CYS A 62 -1.69 -6.54 -0.57
C CYS A 62 -0.90 -5.55 -1.42
N HIS A 63 0.23 -5.97 -1.98
CA HIS A 63 1.02 -5.17 -2.92
C HIS A 63 0.24 -4.84 -4.18
N ALA A 64 -0.34 -5.84 -4.87
CA ALA A 64 -1.11 -5.62 -6.09
C ALA A 64 -2.35 -4.73 -5.84
N ALA A 65 -3.02 -4.92 -4.71
CA ALA A 65 -4.13 -4.07 -4.28
C ALA A 65 -3.66 -2.64 -4.03
N ALA A 66 -2.57 -2.44 -3.29
CA ALA A 66 -2.00 -1.11 -3.02
C ALA A 66 -1.55 -0.42 -4.31
N ALA A 67 -0.91 -1.13 -5.25
CA ALA A 67 -0.47 -0.60 -6.53
C ALA A 67 -1.67 -0.11 -7.35
N THR A 68 -2.71 -0.94 -7.45
CA THR A 68 -3.96 -0.59 -8.14
C THR A 68 -4.63 0.60 -7.48
N TYR A 69 -4.70 0.60 -6.15
CA TYR A 69 -5.27 1.70 -5.38
C TYR A 69 -4.56 3.02 -5.66
N ILE A 70 -3.22 3.03 -5.60
CA ILE A 70 -2.40 4.22 -5.85
C ILE A 70 -2.63 4.74 -7.26
N LEU A 71 -2.64 3.86 -8.26
CA LEU A 71 -2.89 4.22 -9.65
C LEU A 71 -4.29 4.82 -9.85
N GLU A 72 -5.33 4.19 -9.32
CA GLU A 72 -6.71 4.69 -9.44
C GLU A 72 -6.92 6.01 -8.68
N ALA A 73 -6.37 6.12 -7.46
CA ALA A 73 -6.37 7.37 -6.71
C ALA A 73 -5.62 8.48 -7.48
N GLY A 74 -4.54 8.13 -8.18
CA GLY A 74 -3.74 9.07 -8.98
C GLY A 74 -4.53 9.57 -10.18
N LYS A 75 -5.15 8.65 -10.94
CA LYS A 75 -6.01 8.94 -12.10
C LYS A 75 -7.18 9.85 -11.71
N GLN A 76 -7.85 9.56 -10.60
CA GLN A 76 -9.00 10.35 -10.11
C GLN A 76 -8.60 11.63 -9.38
N ARG A 77 -7.29 11.92 -9.29
CA ARG A 77 -6.74 13.04 -8.52
C ARG A 77 -7.26 13.07 -7.08
N ALA A 78 -7.45 11.89 -6.49
CA ALA A 78 -8.03 11.72 -5.16
C ALA A 78 -7.36 12.67 -4.16
N ASP A 79 -8.20 13.26 -3.33
CA ASP A 79 -7.75 14.16 -2.28
C ASP A 79 -7.26 13.37 -1.07
N LYS A 80 -6.55 14.04 -0.18
CA LYS A 80 -5.97 13.40 1.02
C LYS A 80 -7.06 12.81 1.91
N SER A 81 -8.27 13.37 1.91
CA SER A 81 -9.37 12.85 2.72
C SER A 81 -9.84 11.49 2.21
N THR A 82 -10.04 11.34 0.89
CA THR A 82 -10.36 10.07 0.24
C THR A 82 -9.28 9.02 0.46
N ILE A 83 -8.01 9.44 0.53
CA ILE A 83 -6.90 8.50 0.73
C ILE A 83 -6.87 7.92 2.14
N ARG A 84 -7.30 8.69 3.14
CA ARG A 84 -7.25 8.31 4.55
C ARG A 84 -8.39 7.41 4.99
N THR A 85 -9.50 7.36 4.26
CA THR A 85 -10.71 6.64 4.70
C THR A 85 -10.54 5.12 4.77
N LEU A 86 -9.57 4.55 4.05
CA LEU A 86 -9.36 3.11 3.96
C LEU A 86 -8.45 2.52 5.04
N ILE A 87 -7.63 3.36 5.67
CA ILE A 87 -6.78 2.96 6.79
C ILE A 87 -7.49 3.39 8.07
N PRO A 88 -7.80 2.51 9.03
CA PRO A 88 -8.37 2.92 10.31
C PRO A 88 -7.33 3.56 11.23
N ASP A 89 -6.09 3.06 11.22
CA ASP A 89 -5.01 3.50 12.11
C ASP A 89 -4.48 4.92 11.77
N PRO A 90 -4.42 5.85 12.73
CA PRO A 90 -3.95 7.22 12.48
C PRO A 90 -2.46 7.31 12.11
N THR A 91 -1.61 6.40 12.58
CA THR A 91 -0.16 6.42 12.29
C THR A 91 0.09 5.96 10.86
N GLN A 92 -0.54 4.86 10.45
CA GLN A 92 -0.52 4.35 9.08
C GLN A 92 -1.14 5.36 8.09
N ARG A 93 -2.20 6.09 8.49
CA ARG A 93 -2.75 7.21 7.68
C ARG A 93 -1.72 8.30 7.42
N LEU A 94 -0.92 8.66 8.42
CA LEU A 94 0.13 9.67 8.26
C LEU A 94 1.23 9.16 7.32
N ALA A 95 1.68 7.92 7.49
CA ALA A 95 2.65 7.30 6.59
C ALA A 95 2.13 7.25 5.14
N LEU A 96 0.86 6.88 4.94
CA LEU A 96 0.23 6.86 3.61
C LEU A 96 0.24 8.23 2.94
N VAL A 97 -0.15 9.27 3.68
CA VAL A 97 -0.17 10.65 3.16
C VAL A 97 1.23 11.18 2.90
N ALA A 98 2.21 10.83 3.74
CA ALA A 98 3.59 11.23 3.55
C ALA A 98 4.17 10.63 2.25
N THR A 99 4.02 9.32 2.06
CA THR A 99 4.46 8.63 0.83
C THR A 99 3.73 9.16 -0.40
N TRP A 100 2.42 9.44 -0.28
CA TRP A 100 1.64 10.05 -1.37
C TRP A 100 2.15 11.42 -1.80
N ASN A 101 2.52 12.29 -0.84
CA ASN A 101 3.03 13.63 -1.18
C ASN A 101 4.37 13.54 -1.93
N ASN A 102 5.23 12.59 -1.55
CA ASN A 102 6.51 12.38 -2.23
C ASN A 102 6.34 11.88 -3.68
N TYR A 103 5.20 11.27 -4.02
CA TYR A 103 4.90 10.78 -5.37
C TYR A 103 4.27 11.84 -6.29
N ARG A 104 3.69 12.92 -5.75
CA ARG A 104 2.93 13.92 -6.52
C ARG A 104 3.70 15.22 -6.84
N THR A 105 4.96 15.31 -6.39
CA THR A 105 5.90 16.41 -6.71
C THR A 105 6.70 16.11 -7.95
#